data_AF-A0A3P4B7Q5-F1
#
_entry.id   AF-A0A3P4B7Q5-F1
#
_cell.length_a   1.000
_cell.length_b   1.000
_cell.length_c   1.000
_cell.angle_alpha   90.00
_cell.angle_beta   90.00
_cell.angle_gamma   90.00
#
_symmetry.space_group_name_H-M   'P 1'
#
loop_
_entity.id
_entity.type
_entity.pdbx_description
1 polymer ?
#
loop_
_entity_poly.entity_id
_entity_poly.type
_entity_poly.pdbx_seq_one_letter_code
_entity_poly.pdbx_strand_id
1 'polypeptide(L)'
;MGDMGDYWRDVRPAMKEESQRRRSSNRESSSRLLTEAGISFESKNEGSHLIVSGQGAVVDFWPGTGLWIVRGSKERRRGVRQLITRLGGRWPVQAEERANE
;
A
#
# COMPACT_ATOMS: atom_id res chain seq x y z
N MET A 1 -10.51 -24.06 -34.94
CA MET A 1 -9.98 -23.92 -33.57
C MET A 1 -8.93 -22.82 -33.58
N GLY A 2 -9.37 -21.58 -33.44
CA GLY A 2 -8.50 -20.42 -33.27
C GLY A 2 -8.98 -19.65 -32.05
N ASP A 3 -8.10 -18.82 -31.49
CA ASP A 3 -8.48 -17.73 -30.61
C ASP A 3 -8.64 -18.01 -29.11
N MET A 4 -7.67 -18.70 -28.52
CA MET A 4 -7.30 -18.38 -27.12
C MET A 4 -6.05 -17.50 -27.05
N GLY A 5 -5.12 -17.62 -28.00
CA GLY A 5 -3.86 -16.85 -27.99
C GLY A 5 -4.02 -15.35 -28.26
N ASP A 6 -5.02 -14.96 -29.06
CA ASP A 6 -5.27 -13.56 -29.43
C ASP A 6 -6.04 -12.82 -28.32
N TYR A 7 -7.05 -13.47 -27.71
CA TYR A 7 -7.70 -12.96 -26.51
C TYR A 7 -6.68 -12.57 -25.42
N TRP A 8 -5.68 -13.42 -25.12
CA TRP A 8 -4.66 -13.13 -24.11
C TRP A 8 -3.65 -12.03 -24.51
N ARG A 9 -3.55 -11.63 -25.78
CA ARG A 9 -2.65 -10.54 -26.21
C ARG A 9 -3.20 -9.15 -25.86
N ASP A 10 -4.51 -8.97 -26.00
CA ASP A 10 -5.18 -7.68 -25.76
C ASP A 10 -5.56 -7.42 -24.30
N VAL A 11 -5.85 -8.45 -23.49
CA VAL A 11 -6.17 -8.24 -22.05
C VAL A 11 -4.94 -7.92 -21.19
N ARG A 12 -3.75 -8.39 -21.59
CA ARG A 12 -2.51 -8.19 -20.83
C ARG A 12 -2.14 -6.70 -20.65
N PRO A 13 -2.16 -5.84 -21.67
CA PRO A 13 -1.87 -4.41 -21.50
C PRO A 13 -2.94 -3.71 -20.65
N ALA A 14 -4.24 -3.93 -20.92
CA ALA A 14 -5.33 -3.31 -20.17
C ALA A 14 -5.33 -3.67 -18.68
N MET A 15 -5.10 -4.94 -18.32
CA MET A 15 -4.95 -5.36 -16.91
C MET A 15 -3.69 -4.79 -16.25
N LYS A 16 -2.63 -4.56 -17.03
CA LYS A 16 -1.36 -4.02 -16.54
C LYS A 16 -1.47 -2.53 -16.25
N GLU A 17 -2.17 -1.78 -17.11
CA GLU A 17 -2.48 -0.36 -16.93
C GLU A 17 -3.44 -0.13 -15.75
N GLU A 18 -4.49 -0.95 -15.62
CA GLU A 18 -5.41 -0.87 -14.48
C GLU A 18 -4.70 -1.22 -13.16
N SER A 19 -3.85 -2.25 -13.17
CA SER A 19 -3.00 -2.59 -12.03
C SER A 19 -2.01 -1.47 -11.69
N GLN A 20 -1.44 -0.78 -12.68
CA GLN A 20 -0.55 0.35 -12.46
C GLN A 20 -1.28 1.55 -11.88
N ARG A 21 -2.47 1.90 -12.40
CA ARG A 21 -3.33 2.95 -11.84
C ARG A 21 -3.73 2.66 -10.40
N ARG A 22 -4.19 1.43 -10.11
CA ARG A 22 -4.53 1.00 -8.73
C ARG A 22 -3.32 1.10 -7.80
N ARG A 23 -2.13 0.66 -8.25
CA ARG A 23 -0.90 0.78 -7.44
C ARG A 23 -0.47 2.22 -7.19
N SER A 24 -0.62 3.11 -8.17
CA SER A 24 -0.31 4.53 -8.02
C SER A 24 -1.29 5.20 -7.06
N SER A 25 -2.59 4.94 -7.20
CA SER A 25 -3.61 5.43 -6.28
C SER A 25 -3.40 4.90 -4.85
N ASN A 26 -3.00 3.63 -4.70
CA ASN A 26 -2.68 3.07 -3.39
C ASN A 26 -1.42 3.67 -2.75
N ARG A 27 -0.42 4.07 -3.55
CA ARG A 27 0.80 4.75 -3.06
C ARG A 27 0.46 6.09 -2.43
N GLU A 28 -0.27 6.91 -3.17
CA GLU A 28 -0.70 8.25 -2.74
C GLU A 28 -1.65 8.16 -1.53
N SER A 29 -2.63 7.26 -1.57
CA SER A 29 -3.55 7.09 -0.44
C SER A 29 -2.84 6.56 0.80
N SER A 30 -1.89 5.63 0.67
CA SER A 30 -1.24 5.05 1.85
C SER A 30 -0.25 6.01 2.53
N SER A 31 0.52 6.78 1.77
CA SER A 31 1.42 7.81 2.34
C SER A 31 0.62 8.91 3.05
N ARG A 32 -0.51 9.32 2.47
CA ARG A 32 -1.44 10.27 3.07
C ARG A 32 -2.05 9.72 4.36
N LEU A 33 -2.54 8.48 4.37
CA LEU A 33 -3.08 7.83 5.56
C LEU A 33 -2.06 7.72 6.70
N LEU A 34 -0.79 7.43 6.39
CA LEU A 34 0.28 7.41 7.39
C LEU A 34 0.54 8.82 7.96
N THR A 35 0.54 9.84 7.10
CA THR A 35 0.70 11.24 7.52
C THR A 35 -0.46 11.68 8.42
N GLU A 36 -1.71 11.41 8.03
CA GLU A 36 -2.91 11.74 8.80
C GLU A 36 -2.99 10.96 10.12
N ALA A 37 -2.46 9.74 10.16
CA ALA A 37 -2.32 8.96 11.38
C ALA A 37 -1.21 9.45 12.33
N GLY A 38 -0.47 10.50 11.94
CA GLY A 38 0.64 11.06 12.71
C GLY A 38 1.88 10.17 12.73
N ILE A 39 2.04 9.30 11.73
CA ILE A 39 3.14 8.35 11.66
C ILE A 39 4.21 8.89 10.71
N SER A 40 5.42 9.03 11.23
CA SER A 40 6.60 9.38 10.43
C SER A 40 7.03 8.21 9.55
N PHE A 41 7.25 8.49 8.27
CA PHE A 41 7.81 7.54 7.32
C PHE A 41 8.84 8.20 6.41
N GLU A 42 9.80 7.40 5.97
CA GLU A 42 10.77 7.74 4.94
C GLU A 42 10.40 7.06 3.63
N SER A 43 10.14 7.85 2.59
CA SER A 43 9.87 7.32 1.25
C SER A 43 11.16 7.00 0.50
N LYS A 44 11.30 5.77 0.00
CA LYS A 44 12.37 5.31 -0.89
C LYS A 44 11.79 4.90 -2.25
N ASN A 45 12.61 4.99 -3.31
CA ASN A 45 12.25 4.57 -4.67
C ASN A 45 10.90 5.18 -5.13
N GLU A 46 10.79 6.50 -5.05
CA GLU A 46 9.60 7.26 -5.49
C GLU A 46 8.30 6.76 -4.84
N GLY A 47 8.34 6.45 -3.54
CA GLY A 47 7.17 5.99 -2.78
C GLY A 47 6.78 4.52 -3.03
N SER A 48 7.58 3.75 -3.77
CA SER A 48 7.36 2.30 -3.94
C SER A 48 7.64 1.51 -2.66
N HIS A 49 8.50 2.04 -1.79
CA HIS A 49 8.86 1.46 -0.50
C HIS A 49 8.91 2.60 0.54
N LEU A 50 8.19 2.44 1.64
CA LEU A 50 8.12 3.39 2.74
C LEU A 50 8.71 2.71 3.98
N ILE A 51 9.70 3.32 4.60
CA ILE A 51 10.24 2.87 5.89
C ILE A 51 9.50 3.66 6.97
N VAL A 52 8.65 2.97 7.72
CA VAL A 52 7.74 3.56 8.70
C VAL A 52 8.25 3.25 10.10
N SER A 53 8.31 4.25 10.97
CA SER A 53 8.78 4.07 12.35
C SER A 53 7.74 4.57 13.35
N GLY A 54 7.42 3.76 14.36
CA GLY A 54 6.44 4.09 15.38
C GLY A 54 6.46 3.10 16.53
N GLN A 55 6.14 3.56 17.75
CA GLN A 55 6.16 2.74 18.98
C GLN A 55 7.45 1.89 19.17
N GLY A 56 8.61 2.44 18.81
CA GLY A 56 9.91 1.75 18.94
C GLY A 56 10.13 0.62 17.94
N ALA A 57 9.23 0.42 16.97
CA ALA A 57 9.40 -0.52 15.86
C ALA A 57 9.67 0.23 14.56
N VAL A 58 10.49 -0.38 13.70
CA VAL A 58 10.71 0.08 12.32
C VAL A 58 10.11 -0.97 11.39
N VAL A 59 9.36 -0.53 10.39
CA VAL A 59 8.59 -1.38 9.50
C VAL A 59 8.83 -0.97 8.06
N ASP A 60 9.24 -1.91 7.23
CA ASP A 60 9.29 -1.74 5.78
C ASP A 60 7.89 -1.96 5.20
N PHE A 61 7.34 -0.96 4.51
CA PHE A 61 5.99 -0.98 3.96
C PHE A 61 6.00 -0.74 2.45
N TRP A 62 5.37 -1.64 1.70
CA TRP A 62 5.21 -1.57 0.26
C TRP A 62 3.76 -1.20 -0.08
N PRO A 63 3.45 0.09 -0.27
CA PRO A 63 2.07 0.55 -0.48
C PRO A 63 1.43 -0.01 -1.75
N GLY A 64 2.22 -0.34 -2.77
CA GLY A 64 1.71 -0.94 -4.01
C GLY A 64 1.07 -2.33 -3.83
N THR A 65 1.49 -3.09 -2.82
CA THR A 65 0.93 -4.42 -2.50
C THR A 65 0.25 -4.48 -1.14
N GLY A 66 0.36 -3.39 -0.37
CA GLY A 66 -0.06 -3.29 1.02
C GLY A 66 0.78 -4.12 2.00
N LEU A 67 1.87 -4.76 1.53
CA LEU A 67 2.72 -5.61 2.37
C LEU A 67 3.54 -4.75 3.34
N TRP A 68 3.65 -5.17 4.59
CA TRP A 68 4.60 -4.61 5.54
C TRP A 68 5.31 -5.68 6.36
N ILE A 69 6.56 -5.40 6.73
CA ILE A 69 7.44 -6.31 7.43
C ILE A 69 8.13 -5.55 8.55
N VAL A 70 8.03 -6.06 9.78
CA VAL A 70 8.68 -5.44 10.94
C VAL A 70 10.17 -5.79 10.92
N ARG A 71 11.05 -4.78 10.89
CA ARG A 71 12.50 -4.99 10.96
C ARG A 71 12.88 -5.64 12.28
N GLY A 72 13.78 -6.62 12.21
CA GLY A 72 14.18 -7.43 13.37
C GLY A 72 13.17 -8.52 13.75
N SER A 73 12.06 -8.66 13.00
CA SER A 73 11.08 -9.74 13.19
C SER A 73 10.82 -10.49 11.88
N LYS A 74 10.31 -11.71 11.99
CA LYS A 74 9.78 -12.48 10.85
C LYS A 74 8.31 -12.15 10.56
N GLU A 75 7.72 -11.20 11.30
CA GLU A 75 6.33 -10.80 11.13
C GLU A 75 6.14 -10.06 9.79
N ARG A 76 5.30 -10.65 8.94
CA ARG A 76 4.87 -10.08 7.67
C ARG A 76 3.36 -9.99 7.68
N ARG A 77 2.82 -8.81 7.43
CA ARG A 77 1.37 -8.57 7.39
C ARG A 77 1.02 -7.67 6.21
N ARG A 78 -0.28 -7.48 5.98
CA ARG A 78 -0.79 -6.66 4.88
C ARG A 78 -1.81 -5.65 5.38
N GLY A 79 -1.92 -4.55 4.65
CA GLY A 79 -2.89 -3.48 4.87
C GLY A 79 -2.34 -2.35 5.73
N VAL A 80 -2.56 -1.12 5.26
CA VAL A 80 -2.13 0.12 5.94
C VAL A 80 -2.87 0.34 7.27
N ARG A 81 -4.13 -0.12 7.40
CA ARG A 81 -4.88 -0.06 8.65
C ARG A 81 -4.21 -0.84 9.78
N GLN A 82 -3.84 -2.10 9.51
CA GLN A 82 -3.14 -2.93 10.49
C GLN A 82 -1.76 -2.37 10.84
N LEU A 83 -1.07 -1.77 9.86
CA LEU A 83 0.20 -1.08 10.08
C LEU A 83 0.03 0.10 11.04
N ILE A 84 -0.95 0.97 10.78
CA ILE A 84 -1.25 2.14 11.63
C ILE A 84 -1.57 1.69 13.05
N THR A 85 -2.46 0.72 13.22
CA THR A 85 -2.80 0.15 14.53
C THR A 85 -1.57 -0.43 15.25
N ARG A 86 -0.71 -1.17 14.53
CA ARG A 86 0.50 -1.79 15.09
C ARG A 86 1.54 -0.77 15.54
N LEU A 87 1.58 0.38 14.89
CA LEU A 87 2.46 1.50 15.22
C LEU A 87 1.83 2.47 16.23
N GLY A 88 0.62 2.17 16.73
CA GLY A 88 -0.10 3.01 17.68
C GLY A 88 -0.68 4.29 17.09
N GLY A 89 -0.72 4.42 15.76
CA GLY A 89 -1.34 5.57 15.10
C GLY A 89 -2.86 5.50 15.20
N ARG A 90 -3.49 6.67 15.19
CA ARG A 90 -4.95 6.78 15.16
C ARG A 90 -5.41 6.71 13.71
N TRP A 91 -6.31 5.79 13.38
CA TRP A 91 -6.89 5.72 12.04
C TRP A 91 -7.63 7.03 11.73
N PRO A 92 -7.37 7.67 10.58
CA PRO A 92 -8.04 8.92 10.23
C PRO A 92 -9.51 8.67 9.91
N VAL A 93 -10.41 9.33 10.66
CA VAL A 93 -11.87 9.16 10.57
C VAL A 93 -12.41 9.52 9.17
N GLN A 94 -11.79 10.51 8.52
CA GLN A 94 -12.17 10.99 7.18
C GLN A 94 -11.88 9.98 6.04
N ALA A 95 -11.04 8.97 6.28
CA ALA A 95 -10.75 7.93 5.30
C ALA A 95 -11.90 6.91 5.15
N GLU A 96 -12.74 6.76 6.19
CA GLU A 96 -13.88 5.84 6.18
C GLU A 96 -15.05 6.40 5.34
N GLU A 97 -15.27 7.71 5.35
CA GLU A 97 -16.32 8.37 4.56
C GLU A 97 -16.06 8.33 3.04
N ARG A 98 -14.80 8.28 2.62
CA ARG A 98 -14.39 8.23 1.19
C ARG A 98 -14.35 6.83 0.60
N ALA A 99 -14.29 5.79 1.45
CA ALA A 99 -14.28 4.39 1.01
C ALA A 99 -15.69 3.82 0.78
N ASN A 100 -16.72 4.54 1.23
CA ASN A 100 -18.12 4.14 1.17
C ASN A 100 -18.94 4.99 0.17
N GLU A 101 -18.25 5.75 -0.69
CA GLU A 101 -18.81 6.53 -1.82
C GLU A 101 -18.43 5.89 -3.16
#